data_AF-A0A6G3MFU7-F1
#
_entry.id   AF-A0A6G3MFU7-F1
#
_cell.length_a   1.000
_cell.length_b   1.000
_cell.length_c   1.000
_cell.angle_alpha   90.00
_cell.angle_beta   90.00
_cell.angle_gamma   90.00
#
_symmetry.space_group_name_H-M   'P 1'
#
loop_
_entity.id
_entity.type
_entity.pdbx_description
1 polymer ?
#
loop_
_entity_poly.entity_id
_entity_poly.type
_entity_poly.pdbx_seq_one_letter_code
_entity_poly.pdbx_strand_id
1 'polypeptide(L)'
;LQTYLKESGFVDKNSTEIKDLFAIKILSDQEKHFNSLLNQARKLILDEDLSLITIEDSILSDFIYVKNILNLSHKEISMEKLLELHQSNNEFSTTKPVFHVKKCKIYKKTQNLLNFIINSFKKTSQNASSVTFIYQTIRDIFEMFLALNHLNINENSSLRYICIAHNDFYYLSNYCSILSFAFKSLLSTDTQFLSFADYSILFQQTVDDILNTSIKKQQDSISLFALEFLNLLKGSHDNFMSNNINSKIYQRLFQIKQLCFDVLPLDIFQQVMGSIISILFEKIYQSIVEMEDITEQESINMETTLPLLLDNIPQLMSSQNNDLIVFVIFYTQQFYATIKFLKRYVLLIKIIQSTMQEIINMWENDQNDVKSEIPSTDIINLLRSLFQNTKLRSDAINRIVSNSRK
;
A
#
# COMPACT_ATOMS: atom_id res chain seq x y z
N LEU A 1 0.74 16.10 52.28
CA LEU A 1 1.46 16.86 51.23
C LEU A 1 2.10 18.13 51.78
N GLN A 2 1.35 19.05 52.38
CA GLN A 2 1.89 20.28 52.97
C GLN A 2 2.93 20.03 54.09
N THR A 3 2.68 19.03 54.95
CA THR A 3 3.61 18.59 55.99
C THR A 3 4.92 18.06 55.40
N TYR A 4 4.83 17.19 54.37
CA TYR A 4 5.97 16.63 53.65
C TYR A 4 6.84 17.69 52.98
N LEU A 5 6.25 18.72 52.38
CA LEU A 5 6.98 19.82 51.73
C LEU A 5 7.68 20.75 52.72
N LYS A 6 7.09 20.97 53.91
CA LYS A 6 7.73 21.70 55.03
C LYS A 6 8.85 20.90 55.69
N GLU A 7 8.67 19.59 55.80
CA GLU A 7 9.68 18.68 56.36
C GLU A 7 10.88 18.48 55.40
N SER A 8 10.64 18.57 54.09
CA SER A 8 11.66 18.45 53.04
C SER A 8 12.38 19.77 52.72
N GLY A 9 12.04 20.87 53.41
CA GLY A 9 12.72 22.17 53.27
C GLY A 9 12.38 23.00 52.02
N PHE A 10 11.39 22.57 51.22
CA PHE A 10 10.98 23.26 50.00
C PHE A 10 10.08 24.49 50.25
N VAL A 11 9.54 24.63 51.45
CA VAL A 11 8.69 25.78 51.85
C VAL A 11 9.07 26.23 53.25
N ASP A 12 9.22 27.55 53.42
CA ASP A 12 9.64 28.15 54.68
C ASP A 12 8.60 27.91 55.79
N LYS A 13 9.06 27.52 56.99
CA LYS A 13 8.20 26.93 58.05
C LYS A 13 7.10 27.88 58.51
N ASN A 14 7.35 29.19 58.42
CA ASN A 14 6.47 30.26 58.89
C ASN A 14 5.54 30.85 57.80
N SER A 15 5.57 30.33 56.58
CA SER A 15 4.65 30.79 55.54
C SER A 15 3.22 30.29 55.81
N THR A 16 2.29 31.23 55.99
CA THR A 16 0.85 30.99 56.22
C THR A 16 0.00 31.20 54.97
N GLU A 17 0.57 31.71 53.88
CA GLU A 17 -0.16 31.89 52.63
C GLU A 17 0.29 30.86 51.59
N ILE A 18 -0.46 29.76 51.50
CA ILE A 18 -0.48 28.91 50.31
C ILE A 18 -1.23 29.66 49.19
N LYS A 19 -0.70 30.82 48.77
CA LYS A 19 -1.15 31.47 47.53
C LYS A 19 -0.70 30.68 46.29
N ASP A 20 0.12 29.65 46.47
CA ASP A 20 0.51 28.69 45.42
C ASP A 20 -0.56 27.62 45.10
N LEU A 21 -1.73 27.66 45.76
CA LEU A 21 -2.90 26.85 45.38
C LEU A 21 -3.50 27.24 44.02
N PHE A 22 -3.11 28.39 43.44
CA PHE A 22 -3.54 28.79 42.09
C PHE A 22 -2.93 27.90 40.99
N ALA A 23 -1.71 27.36 41.17
CA ALA A 23 -1.12 26.43 40.22
C ALA A 23 -1.85 25.06 40.22
N ILE A 24 -2.30 24.59 41.38
CA ILE A 24 -3.02 23.31 41.51
C ILE A 24 -4.44 23.40 40.93
N LYS A 25 -5.12 24.54 41.11
CA LYS A 25 -6.47 24.72 40.55
C LYS A 25 -6.44 24.82 39.03
N ILE A 26 -5.47 25.57 38.47
CA ILE A 26 -5.24 25.70 37.02
C ILE A 26 -4.88 24.34 36.41
N LEU A 27 -4.00 23.55 37.05
CA LEU A 27 -3.69 22.19 36.61
C LEU A 27 -4.94 21.28 36.66
N SER A 28 -5.76 21.36 37.72
CA SER A 28 -6.98 20.55 37.84
C SER A 28 -8.07 20.91 36.81
N ASP A 29 -8.18 22.19 36.45
CA ASP A 29 -9.17 22.65 35.47
C ASP A 29 -8.68 22.41 34.04
N GLN A 30 -7.37 22.50 33.80
CA GLN A 30 -6.75 22.06 32.55
C GLN A 30 -6.90 20.55 32.37
N GLU A 31 -6.58 19.72 33.36
CA GLU A 31 -6.78 18.27 33.31
C GLU A 31 -8.24 17.90 33.04
N LYS A 32 -9.22 18.56 33.69
CA LYS A 32 -10.64 18.35 33.39
C LYS A 32 -10.99 18.70 31.95
N HIS A 33 -10.44 19.80 31.42
CA HIS A 33 -10.65 20.21 30.04
C HIS A 33 -10.08 19.17 29.05
N PHE A 34 -8.85 18.70 29.26
CA PHE A 34 -8.22 17.70 28.40
C PHE A 34 -8.86 16.31 28.52
N ASN A 35 -9.30 15.92 29.71
CA ASN A 35 -10.14 14.73 29.91
C ASN A 35 -11.49 14.84 29.18
N SER A 36 -12.07 16.04 29.11
CA SER A 36 -13.26 16.29 28.30
C SER A 36 -12.99 16.07 26.81
N LEU A 37 -11.83 16.54 26.31
CA LEU A 37 -11.42 16.32 24.92
C LEU A 37 -11.23 14.83 24.60
N LEU A 38 -10.58 14.06 25.48
CA LEU A 38 -10.44 12.61 25.33
C LEU A 38 -11.79 11.91 25.26
N ASN A 39 -12.72 12.27 26.14
CA ASN A 39 -14.07 11.70 26.13
C ASN A 39 -14.86 12.05 24.85
N GLN A 40 -14.68 13.26 24.32
CA GLN A 40 -15.29 13.65 23.04
C GLN A 40 -14.68 12.89 21.86
N ALA A 41 -13.35 12.78 21.82
CA ALA A 41 -12.66 11.97 20.81
C ALA A 41 -13.09 10.50 20.87
N ARG A 42 -13.20 9.93 22.07
CA ARG A 42 -13.68 8.56 22.25
C ARG A 42 -15.08 8.35 21.67
N LYS A 43 -15.99 9.30 21.87
CA LYS A 43 -17.34 9.24 21.27
C LYS A 43 -17.30 9.28 19.75
N LEU A 44 -16.40 10.07 19.16
CA LEU A 44 -16.23 10.11 17.70
C LEU A 44 -15.66 8.79 17.16
N ILE A 45 -14.68 8.19 17.84
CA ILE A 45 -14.06 6.94 17.39
C ILE A 45 -15.05 5.76 17.49
N LEU A 46 -15.79 5.70 18.60
CA LEU A 46 -16.80 4.68 18.87
C LEU A 46 -18.14 4.94 18.14
N ASP A 47 -18.23 5.99 17.32
CA ASP A 47 -19.41 6.23 16.51
C ASP A 47 -19.66 5.02 15.58
N GLU A 48 -20.90 4.53 15.61
CA GLU A 48 -21.39 3.41 14.81
C GLU A 48 -21.77 3.86 13.39
N ASP A 49 -21.77 5.17 13.09
CA ASP A 49 -21.95 5.67 11.74
C ASP A 49 -20.80 5.23 10.81
N LEU A 50 -21.10 4.27 9.94
CA LEU A 50 -20.20 3.75 8.91
C LEU A 50 -20.32 4.51 7.58
N SER A 51 -20.86 5.73 7.59
CA SER A 51 -20.95 6.57 6.40
C SER A 51 -19.56 6.87 5.81
N LEU A 52 -19.46 6.69 4.50
CA LEU A 52 -18.24 6.93 3.74
C LEU A 52 -18.29 8.29 3.07
N ILE A 53 -17.15 8.96 3.06
CA ILE A 53 -16.92 10.19 2.31
C ILE A 53 -15.79 9.95 1.31
N THR A 54 -15.82 10.66 0.18
CA THR A 54 -14.73 10.63 -0.79
C THR A 54 -13.84 11.83 -0.53
N ILE A 55 -12.57 11.56 -0.26
CA ILE A 55 -11.52 12.58 -0.27
C ILE A 55 -11.10 12.71 -1.72
N GLU A 56 -11.22 13.91 -2.29
CA GLU A 56 -10.69 14.21 -3.62
C GLU A 56 -9.18 14.45 -3.53
N ASP A 57 -8.51 14.35 -4.68
CA ASP A 57 -7.09 14.71 -4.82
C ASP A 57 -6.90 16.15 -4.34
N SER A 58 -6.44 16.29 -3.09
CA SER A 58 -6.24 17.59 -2.47
C SER A 58 -4.77 17.72 -2.09
N ILE A 59 -4.21 18.84 -2.53
CA ILE A 59 -3.01 19.35 -1.86
C ILE A 59 -3.48 19.68 -0.45
N LEU A 60 -2.67 19.35 0.56
CA LEU A 60 -2.92 19.81 1.94
C LEU A 60 -2.64 21.33 2.05
N SER A 61 -3.02 22.09 1.03
CA SER A 61 -2.77 23.50 0.78
C SER A 61 -3.39 24.41 1.82
N ASP A 62 -4.45 23.95 2.49
CA ASP A 62 -5.03 24.65 3.63
C ASP A 62 -4.00 24.87 4.75
N PHE A 63 -2.96 24.05 4.81
CA PHE A 63 -1.82 24.19 5.72
C PHE A 63 -0.55 24.74 5.05
N ILE A 64 -0.48 24.76 3.72
CA ILE A 64 0.65 25.27 2.91
C ILE A 64 0.41 26.71 2.42
N TYR A 65 -0.72 27.34 2.77
CA TYR A 65 -0.83 28.80 2.83
C TYR A 65 0.03 29.39 3.97
N VAL A 66 1.28 28.93 4.09
CA VAL A 66 2.32 29.65 4.79
C VAL A 66 2.75 30.82 3.91
N LYS A 67 1.93 31.86 3.93
CA LYS A 67 2.20 33.15 3.29
C LYS A 67 3.45 33.87 3.85
N ASN A 68 4.27 33.22 4.69
CA ASN A 68 5.40 33.83 5.41
C ASN A 68 6.71 33.01 5.44
N ILE A 69 6.89 31.93 4.67
CA ILE A 69 8.17 31.19 4.67
C ILE A 69 9.26 31.78 3.76
N LEU A 70 8.93 32.77 2.92
CA LEU A 70 9.93 33.49 2.12
C LEU A 70 10.45 34.79 2.74
N ASN A 71 10.11 35.09 4.01
CA ASN A 71 10.76 36.17 4.77
C ASN A 71 11.94 35.68 5.62
N LEU A 72 12.67 34.66 5.16
CA LEU A 72 14.01 34.38 5.68
C LEU A 72 14.99 35.29 4.94
N SER A 73 15.42 36.31 5.67
CA SER A 73 16.48 37.26 5.35
C SER A 73 17.65 36.61 4.59
N HIS A 74 17.92 37.17 3.42
CA HIS A 74 19.11 37.03 2.59
C HIS A 74 20.35 36.48 3.29
N LYS A 75 20.78 35.29 2.86
CA LYS A 75 22.19 34.97 2.57
C LYS A 75 22.24 33.95 1.43
N GLU A 76 22.30 34.51 0.22
CA GLU A 76 22.98 34.03 -0.98
C GLU A 76 22.85 32.53 -1.33
N ILE A 77 21.64 32.14 -1.76
CA ILE A 77 21.52 31.37 -3.00
C ILE A 77 20.66 32.24 -3.91
N SER A 78 21.27 32.85 -4.93
CA SER A 78 20.53 33.65 -5.89
C SER A 78 19.49 32.75 -6.56
N MET A 79 18.23 33.18 -6.56
CA MET A 79 17.15 32.55 -7.33
C MET A 79 17.53 32.36 -8.80
N GLU A 80 18.44 33.19 -9.32
CA GLU A 80 19.04 33.06 -10.65
C GLU A 80 19.90 31.80 -10.80
N LYS A 81 20.63 31.33 -9.78
CA LYS A 81 21.36 30.04 -9.83
C LYS A 81 20.44 28.82 -9.76
N LEU A 82 19.30 28.93 -9.07
CA LEU A 82 18.27 27.89 -9.08
C LEU A 82 17.53 27.85 -10.43
N LEU A 83 17.34 29.01 -11.07
CA LEU A 83 16.75 29.14 -12.40
C LEU A 83 17.73 28.78 -13.54
N GLU A 84 19.04 28.98 -13.38
CA GLU A 84 20.05 28.54 -14.35
C GLU A 84 20.18 27.01 -14.39
N LEU A 85 19.97 26.32 -13.26
CA LEU A 85 19.82 24.85 -13.22
C LEU A 85 18.53 24.36 -13.89
N HIS A 86 17.54 25.22 -14.07
CA HIS A 86 16.30 24.92 -14.80
C HIS A 86 16.42 25.09 -16.32
N GLN A 87 17.46 25.76 -16.83
CA GLN A 87 17.60 26.02 -18.28
C GLN A 87 18.42 24.97 -19.03
N SER A 88 19.02 23.99 -18.33
CA SER A 88 19.91 23.01 -18.95
C SER A 88 19.47 21.55 -18.85
N ASN A 89 18.17 21.24 -18.67
CA ASN A 89 17.61 19.89 -18.88
C ASN A 89 16.07 19.95 -19.01
N ASN A 90 15.57 20.01 -20.24
CA ASN A 90 14.16 19.83 -20.57
C ASN A 90 13.77 18.35 -20.34
N GLU A 91 13.15 18.01 -19.19
CA GLU A 91 12.24 16.84 -19.06
C GLU A 91 11.44 16.71 -17.74
N PHE A 92 11.47 17.66 -16.80
CA PHE A 92 10.68 17.55 -15.56
C PHE A 92 9.75 18.75 -15.33
N SER A 93 8.65 18.80 -16.07
CA SER A 93 7.49 19.65 -15.73
C SER A 93 6.47 18.84 -14.92
N THR A 94 6.66 18.70 -13.61
CA THR A 94 5.58 18.56 -12.59
C THR A 94 6.22 18.49 -11.20
N THR A 95 6.36 19.61 -10.48
CA THR A 95 6.60 19.54 -9.04
C THR A 95 5.30 19.11 -8.36
N LYS A 96 5.10 17.81 -8.19
CA LYS A 96 4.01 17.28 -7.35
C LYS A 96 4.20 17.83 -5.93
N PRO A 97 3.14 18.27 -5.24
CA PRO A 97 3.24 18.75 -3.87
C PRO A 97 3.80 17.67 -2.95
N VAL A 98 4.67 18.07 -2.00
CA VAL A 98 5.38 17.16 -1.08
C VAL A 98 4.41 16.34 -0.22
N PHE A 99 3.24 16.88 0.10
CA PHE A 99 2.19 16.18 0.81
C PHE A 99 0.88 16.22 0.02
N HIS A 100 0.43 15.05 -0.41
CA HIS A 100 -0.76 14.89 -1.22
C HIS A 100 -1.58 13.72 -0.71
N VAL A 101 -2.87 13.97 -0.42
CA VAL A 101 -3.82 12.89 -0.19
C VAL A 101 -4.45 12.54 -1.52
N LYS A 102 -4.24 11.30 -1.96
CA LYS A 102 -4.84 10.76 -3.18
C LYS A 102 -6.31 10.48 -2.97
N LYS A 103 -7.07 10.49 -4.06
CA LYS A 103 -8.49 10.19 -4.06
C LYS A 103 -8.76 8.82 -3.44
N CYS A 104 -9.57 8.79 -2.38
CA CYS A 104 -9.93 7.58 -1.66
C CYS A 104 -11.23 7.75 -0.86
N LYS A 105 -11.77 6.65 -0.35
CA LYS A 105 -12.90 6.68 0.61
C LYS A 105 -12.42 6.41 2.03
N ILE A 106 -12.87 7.24 2.96
CA ILE A 106 -12.63 7.10 4.40
C ILE A 106 -13.95 7.12 5.16
N TYR A 107 -13.97 6.67 6.41
CA TYR A 107 -15.14 6.88 7.26
C TYR A 107 -15.27 8.35 7.62
N LYS A 108 -16.51 8.85 7.64
CA LYS A 108 -16.82 10.23 8.04
C LYS A 108 -16.32 10.55 9.45
N LYS A 109 -16.37 9.58 10.37
CA LYS A 109 -15.85 9.74 11.72
C LYS A 109 -14.35 10.04 11.78
N THR A 110 -13.55 9.51 10.84
CA THR A 110 -12.12 9.80 10.73
C THR A 110 -11.87 11.27 10.39
N GLN A 111 -12.63 11.82 9.44
CA GLN A 111 -12.56 13.25 9.12
C GLN A 111 -13.06 14.11 10.29
N ASN A 112 -14.15 13.71 10.95
CA ASN A 112 -14.64 14.40 12.13
C ASN A 112 -13.60 14.42 13.26
N LEU A 113 -12.88 13.32 13.48
CA LEU A 113 -11.79 13.22 14.45
C LEU A 113 -10.66 14.19 14.10
N LEU A 114 -10.22 14.23 12.84
CA LEU A 114 -9.20 15.18 12.40
C LEU A 114 -9.64 16.64 12.59
N ASN A 115 -10.88 16.97 12.19
CA ASN A 115 -11.44 18.30 12.39
C ASN A 115 -11.50 18.68 13.87
N PHE A 116 -11.84 17.73 14.74
CA PHE A 116 -11.83 17.89 16.18
C PHE A 116 -10.41 18.18 16.70
N ILE A 117 -9.40 17.44 16.25
CA ILE A 117 -7.99 17.66 16.59
C ILE A 117 -7.53 19.07 16.17
N ILE A 118 -7.78 19.45 14.91
CA ILE A 118 -7.42 20.78 14.37
C ILE A 118 -8.10 21.90 15.18
N ASN A 119 -9.38 21.75 15.50
CA ASN A 119 -10.11 22.73 16.28
C ASN A 119 -9.62 22.82 17.73
N SER A 120 -9.15 21.71 18.30
CA SER A 120 -8.56 21.67 19.64
C SER A 120 -7.23 22.46 19.68
N PHE A 121 -6.38 22.30 18.67
CA PHE A 121 -5.20 23.15 18.51
C PHE A 121 -5.53 24.64 18.39
N LYS A 122 -6.49 25.00 17.52
CA LYS A 122 -6.90 26.41 17.32
C LYS A 122 -7.40 27.09 18.60
N LYS A 123 -7.98 26.33 19.54
CA LYS A 123 -8.48 26.82 20.82
C LYS A 123 -7.43 26.85 21.93
N THR A 124 -6.24 26.27 21.69
CA THR A 124 -5.19 26.16 22.70
C THR A 124 -4.48 27.50 22.89
N SER A 125 -4.27 27.91 24.14
CA SER A 125 -3.48 29.09 24.47
C SER A 125 -1.99 28.89 24.17
N GLN A 126 -1.24 29.94 23.83
CA GLN A 126 0.20 29.87 23.52
C GLN A 126 1.11 29.59 24.74
N ASN A 127 0.53 29.21 25.87
CA ASN A 127 1.27 28.94 27.09
C ASN A 127 1.91 27.54 27.02
N ALA A 128 3.18 27.42 27.39
CA ALA A 128 3.94 26.17 27.25
C ALA A 128 3.25 24.94 27.86
N SER A 129 2.63 25.08 29.04
CA SER A 129 1.91 23.98 29.69
C SER A 129 0.69 23.51 28.87
N SER A 130 -0.14 24.45 28.40
CA SER A 130 -1.31 24.12 27.57
C SER A 130 -0.91 23.47 26.25
N VAL A 131 0.19 23.92 25.64
CA VAL A 131 0.73 23.34 24.41
C VAL A 131 1.22 21.91 24.67
N THR A 132 2.00 21.67 25.71
CA THR A 132 2.44 20.32 26.06
C THR A 132 1.26 19.39 26.33
N PHE A 133 0.26 19.84 27.09
CA PHE A 133 -0.93 19.03 27.37
C PHE A 133 -1.74 18.71 26.12
N ILE A 134 -1.97 19.67 25.21
CA ILE A 134 -2.75 19.36 24.00
C ILE A 134 -2.01 18.36 23.10
N TYR A 135 -0.69 18.46 22.99
CA TYR A 135 0.10 17.49 22.23
C TYR A 135 0.01 16.10 22.85
N GLN A 136 0.16 15.97 24.17
CA GLN A 136 0.01 14.70 24.87
C GLN A 136 -1.39 14.13 24.70
N THR A 137 -2.42 14.97 24.87
CA THR A 137 -3.83 14.56 24.73
C THR A 137 -4.10 14.02 23.32
N ILE A 138 -3.55 14.66 22.28
CA ILE A 138 -3.73 14.20 20.89
C ILE A 138 -2.97 12.89 20.63
N ARG A 139 -1.79 12.71 21.22
CA ARG A 139 -1.09 11.43 21.20
C ARG A 139 -1.95 10.32 21.83
N ASP A 140 -2.54 10.58 22.99
CA ASP A 140 -3.43 9.64 23.66
C ASP A 140 -4.68 9.32 22.80
N ILE A 141 -5.21 10.30 22.06
CA ILE A 141 -6.29 10.08 21.08
C ILE A 141 -5.84 9.16 19.94
N PHE A 142 -4.62 9.33 19.42
CA PHE A 142 -4.07 8.47 18.37
C PHE A 142 -3.83 7.04 18.86
N GLU A 143 -3.33 6.86 20.08
CA GLU A 143 -3.21 5.54 20.71
C GLU A 143 -4.57 4.85 20.85
N MET A 144 -5.59 5.60 21.31
CA MET A 144 -6.95 5.08 21.40
C MET A 144 -7.51 4.69 20.03
N PHE A 145 -7.25 5.49 18.99
CA PHE A 145 -7.65 5.18 17.62
C PHE A 145 -6.99 3.90 17.11
N LEU A 146 -5.68 3.71 17.36
CA LEU A 146 -4.96 2.48 17.03
C LEU A 146 -5.59 1.27 17.73
N ALA A 147 -5.70 1.32 19.06
CA ALA A 147 -6.18 0.21 19.86
C ALA A 147 -7.59 -0.24 19.45
N LEU A 148 -8.50 0.71 19.24
CA LEU A 148 -9.88 0.39 18.86
C LEU A 148 -9.99 -0.16 17.44
N ASN A 149 -9.24 0.38 16.47
CA ASN A 149 -9.25 -0.17 15.12
C ASN A 149 -8.61 -1.55 15.06
N HIS A 150 -7.54 -1.82 15.82
CA HIS A 150 -6.97 -3.16 15.91
C HIS A 150 -8.00 -4.20 16.38
N LEU A 151 -8.80 -3.88 17.40
CA LEU A 151 -9.89 -4.75 17.86
C LEU A 151 -10.93 -4.97 16.76
N ASN A 152 -11.42 -3.90 16.13
CA ASN A 152 -12.45 -4.00 15.10
C ASN A 152 -11.98 -4.75 13.85
N ILE A 153 -10.71 -4.64 13.48
CA ILE A 153 -10.10 -5.34 12.33
C ILE A 153 -9.95 -6.84 12.63
N ASN A 154 -9.65 -7.20 13.87
CA ASN A 154 -9.61 -8.60 14.28
C ASN A 154 -11.00 -9.23 14.24
N GLU A 155 -12.06 -8.46 14.54
CA GLU A 155 -13.45 -8.91 14.46
C GLU A 155 -13.99 -8.92 13.02
N ASN A 156 -13.65 -7.91 12.21
CA ASN A 156 -14.12 -7.74 10.83
C ASN A 156 -13.04 -8.07 9.80
N SER A 157 -13.11 -9.27 9.25
CA SER A 157 -12.12 -9.78 8.29
C SER A 157 -12.38 -9.44 6.82
N SER A 158 -13.39 -8.62 6.51
CA SER A 158 -13.72 -8.30 5.10
C SER A 158 -12.65 -7.40 4.49
N LEU A 159 -12.25 -7.71 3.24
CA LEU A 159 -11.24 -6.93 2.52
C LEU A 159 -11.66 -5.46 2.34
N ARG A 160 -12.93 -5.21 2.04
CA ARG A 160 -13.47 -3.84 1.89
C ARG A 160 -13.30 -3.03 3.17
N TYR A 161 -13.64 -3.62 4.32
CA TYR A 161 -13.47 -2.96 5.61
C TYR A 161 -12.00 -2.61 5.86
N ILE A 162 -11.10 -3.55 5.58
CA ILE A 162 -9.65 -3.36 5.72
C ILE A 162 -9.14 -2.27 4.77
N CYS A 163 -9.64 -2.17 3.54
CA CYS A 163 -9.28 -1.10 2.62
C CYS A 163 -9.74 0.29 3.10
N ILE A 164 -10.93 0.38 3.70
CA ILE A 164 -11.43 1.66 4.26
C ILE A 164 -10.59 2.04 5.48
N ALA A 165 -10.41 1.11 6.42
CA ALA A 165 -9.55 1.32 7.58
C ALA A 165 -8.15 1.71 7.13
N HIS A 166 -7.66 1.11 6.04
CA HIS A 166 -6.37 1.48 5.47
C HIS A 166 -6.32 2.96 5.09
N ASN A 167 -7.33 3.42 4.37
CA ASN A 167 -7.40 4.82 3.99
C ASN A 167 -7.56 5.75 5.21
N ASP A 168 -8.27 5.34 6.26
CA ASP A 168 -8.39 6.14 7.49
C ASP A 168 -7.04 6.38 8.15
N PHE A 169 -6.23 5.31 8.31
CA PHE A 169 -4.87 5.40 8.86
C PHE A 169 -3.95 6.23 7.97
N TYR A 170 -3.99 5.99 6.65
CA TYR A 170 -3.17 6.74 5.70
C TYR A 170 -3.55 8.23 5.67
N TYR A 171 -4.85 8.53 5.76
CA TYR A 171 -5.35 9.89 5.87
C TYR A 171 -4.78 10.58 7.11
N LEU A 172 -4.94 9.99 8.30
CA LEU A 172 -4.41 10.56 9.53
C LEU A 172 -2.88 10.68 9.51
N SER A 173 -2.17 9.68 8.96
CA SER A 173 -0.70 9.68 8.85
C SER A 173 -0.18 10.91 8.09
N ASN A 174 -0.81 11.24 6.96
CA ASN A 174 -0.43 12.41 6.17
C ASN A 174 -0.61 13.72 6.94
N TYR A 175 -1.69 13.83 7.75
CA TYR A 175 -1.88 15.01 8.59
C TYR A 175 -0.90 15.04 9.78
N CYS A 176 -0.55 13.90 10.38
CA CYS A 176 0.48 13.84 11.41
C CYS A 176 1.80 14.46 10.95
N SER A 177 2.21 14.25 9.68
CA SER A 177 3.42 14.85 9.11
C SER A 177 3.36 16.39 9.04
N ILE A 178 2.16 16.98 8.98
CA ILE A 178 1.97 18.42 8.75
C ILE A 178 1.52 19.16 10.00
N LEU A 179 0.81 18.51 10.93
CA LEU A 179 0.23 19.14 12.12
C LEU A 179 1.28 19.92 12.93
N SER A 180 2.47 19.35 13.13
CA SER A 180 3.56 20.00 13.88
C SER A 180 4.09 21.26 13.20
N PHE A 181 4.05 21.28 11.86
CA PHE A 181 4.43 22.45 11.08
C PHE A 181 3.32 23.49 11.04
N ALA A 182 2.08 23.06 10.83
CA ALA A 182 0.87 23.88 10.80
C ALA A 182 0.69 24.71 12.08
N PHE A 183 1.02 24.12 13.22
CA PHE A 183 0.89 24.75 14.52
C PHE A 183 2.24 25.14 15.14
N LYS A 184 3.28 25.30 14.33
CA LYS A 184 4.62 25.72 14.78
C LYS A 184 4.59 27.04 15.57
N SER A 185 3.65 27.94 15.26
CA SER A 185 3.48 29.20 16.00
C SER A 185 3.03 29.02 17.46
N LEU A 186 2.50 27.85 17.84
CA LEU A 186 2.21 27.51 19.23
C LEU A 186 3.48 27.06 19.99
N LEU A 187 4.55 26.69 19.29
CA LEU A 187 5.76 26.15 19.89
C LEU A 187 6.68 27.28 20.36
N SER A 188 7.15 27.19 21.61
CA SER A 188 8.20 28.03 22.17
C SER A 188 9.55 27.28 22.10
N THR A 189 10.64 27.91 22.54
CA THR A 189 11.96 27.25 22.64
C THR A 189 11.96 25.95 23.44
N ASP A 190 11.07 25.86 24.42
CA ASP A 190 11.03 24.72 25.34
C ASP A 190 10.16 23.57 24.81
N THR A 191 9.34 23.81 23.78
CA THR A 191 8.40 22.83 23.20
C THR A 191 8.73 22.46 21.75
N GLN A 192 9.88 22.89 21.22
CA GLN A 192 10.27 22.69 19.81
C GLN A 192 10.34 21.23 19.36
N PHE A 193 10.52 20.31 20.30
CA PHE A 193 10.64 18.87 20.04
C PHE A 193 9.28 18.16 19.92
N LEU A 194 8.17 18.83 20.24
CA LEU A 194 6.84 18.24 20.16
C LEU A 194 6.43 18.03 18.70
N SER A 195 6.24 16.77 18.33
CA SER A 195 5.93 16.35 16.97
C SER A 195 4.92 15.19 16.94
N PHE A 196 4.38 14.87 15.76
CA PHE A 196 3.61 13.65 15.49
C PHE A 196 4.25 12.80 14.37
N ALA A 197 5.52 13.08 14.03
CA ALA A 197 6.24 12.34 12.99
C ALA A 197 6.33 10.83 13.28
N ASP A 198 6.43 10.47 14.56
CA ASP A 198 6.36 9.08 15.04
C ASP A 198 5.01 8.43 14.71
N TYR A 199 3.88 9.12 14.94
CA TYR A 199 2.56 8.59 14.58
C TYR A 199 2.33 8.50 13.08
N SER A 200 2.95 9.40 12.29
CA SER A 200 2.91 9.29 10.83
C SER A 200 3.50 7.96 10.36
N ILE A 201 4.67 7.59 10.90
CA ILE A 201 5.34 6.30 10.62
C ILE A 201 4.52 5.14 11.20
N LEU A 202 4.08 5.24 12.46
CA LEU A 202 3.35 4.18 13.14
C LEU A 202 2.06 3.81 12.41
N PHE A 203 1.25 4.81 12.02
CA PHE A 203 0.04 4.56 11.24
C PHE A 203 0.34 3.90 9.89
N GLN A 204 1.42 4.28 9.19
CA GLN A 204 1.81 3.64 7.93
C GLN A 204 2.22 2.18 8.12
N GLN A 205 3.05 1.89 9.12
CA GLN A 205 3.47 0.51 9.38
C GLN A 205 2.29 -0.38 9.76
N THR A 206 1.45 0.09 10.68
CA THR A 206 0.24 -0.61 11.09
C THR A 206 -0.68 -0.89 9.91
N VAL A 207 -0.85 0.08 9.01
CA VAL A 207 -1.78 -0.05 7.90
C VAL A 207 -1.28 -1.02 6.83
N ASP A 208 0.01 -0.96 6.52
CA ASP A 208 0.65 -1.85 5.56
C ASP A 208 0.57 -3.30 6.06
N ASP A 209 0.85 -3.54 7.35
CA ASP A 209 0.79 -4.89 7.94
C ASP A 209 -0.62 -5.50 7.85
N ILE A 210 -1.65 -4.72 8.18
CA ILE A 210 -3.04 -5.17 8.16
C ILE A 210 -3.49 -5.44 6.72
N LEU A 211 -3.21 -4.53 5.80
CA LEU A 211 -3.59 -4.68 4.40
C LEU A 211 -2.88 -5.89 3.79
N ASN A 212 -1.56 -6.02 3.99
CA ASN A 212 -0.77 -7.14 3.49
C ASN A 212 -1.26 -8.49 4.03
N THR A 213 -1.66 -8.55 5.30
CA THR A 213 -2.24 -9.76 5.88
C THR A 213 -3.57 -10.13 5.19
N SER A 214 -4.39 -9.13 4.86
CA SER A 214 -5.64 -9.38 4.11
C SER A 214 -5.39 -9.83 2.67
N ILE A 215 -4.38 -9.25 2.00
CA ILE A 215 -3.98 -9.61 0.63
C ILE A 215 -3.49 -11.05 0.61
N LYS A 216 -2.65 -11.47 1.58
CA LYS A 216 -2.18 -12.85 1.71
C LYS A 216 -3.34 -13.84 1.77
N LYS A 217 -4.39 -13.55 2.55
CA LYS A 217 -5.60 -14.40 2.58
C LYS A 217 -6.29 -14.51 1.21
N GLN A 218 -6.31 -13.43 0.42
CA GLN A 218 -6.82 -13.49 -0.95
C GLN A 218 -5.92 -14.31 -1.87
N GLN A 219 -4.61 -14.15 -1.76
CA GLN A 219 -3.59 -14.91 -2.49
C GLN A 219 -3.69 -16.41 -2.19
N ASP A 220 -3.90 -16.79 -0.94
CA ASP A 220 -4.11 -18.18 -0.54
C ASP A 220 -5.38 -18.75 -1.21
N SER A 221 -6.47 -17.98 -1.22
CA SER A 221 -7.71 -18.40 -1.92
C SER A 221 -7.51 -18.56 -3.43
N ILE A 222 -6.76 -17.66 -4.06
CA ILE A 222 -6.44 -17.72 -5.49
C ILE A 222 -5.49 -18.88 -5.80
N SER A 223 -4.58 -19.20 -4.89
CA SER A 223 -3.68 -20.36 -5.03
C SER A 223 -4.46 -21.68 -5.10
N LEU A 224 -5.57 -21.81 -4.37
CA LEU A 224 -6.44 -22.98 -4.49
C LEU A 224 -7.07 -23.09 -5.89
N PHE A 225 -7.54 -21.98 -6.45
CA PHE A 225 -8.04 -21.96 -7.82
C PHE A 225 -6.95 -22.26 -8.85
N ALA A 226 -5.71 -21.84 -8.60
CA ALA A 226 -4.56 -22.17 -9.43
C ALA A 226 -4.31 -23.70 -9.47
N LEU A 227 -4.45 -24.37 -8.32
CA LEU A 227 -4.34 -25.83 -8.23
C LEU A 227 -5.49 -26.55 -8.94
N GLU A 228 -6.73 -26.07 -8.79
CA GLU A 228 -7.88 -26.60 -9.55
C GLU A 228 -7.68 -26.45 -11.06
N PHE A 229 -7.15 -25.30 -11.50
CA PHE A 229 -6.80 -25.05 -12.89
C PHE A 229 -5.72 -26.02 -13.40
N LEU A 230 -4.67 -26.26 -12.61
CA LEU A 230 -3.61 -27.21 -12.95
C LEU A 230 -4.12 -28.66 -13.07
N ASN A 231 -5.08 -29.07 -12.23
CA ASN A 231 -5.70 -30.39 -12.33
C ASN A 231 -6.49 -30.56 -13.64
N LEU A 232 -7.13 -29.49 -14.12
CA LEU A 232 -7.82 -29.51 -15.41
C LEU A 232 -6.84 -29.67 -16.58
N LEU A 233 -5.66 -29.05 -16.51
CA LEU A 233 -4.62 -29.23 -17.53
C LEU A 233 -4.18 -30.70 -17.65
N LYS A 234 -4.12 -31.42 -16.51
CA LYS A 234 -3.72 -32.85 -16.41
C LYS A 234 -4.79 -33.86 -16.86
N GLY A 235 -5.95 -33.42 -17.33
CA GLY A 235 -6.91 -34.30 -18.03
C GLY A 235 -8.08 -34.85 -17.20
N SER A 236 -8.49 -34.20 -16.10
CA SER A 236 -9.73 -34.57 -15.40
C SER A 236 -10.99 -33.90 -16.02
N HIS A 237 -11.54 -34.55 -17.07
CA HIS A 237 -12.90 -34.39 -17.64
C HIS A 237 -13.30 -33.12 -18.44
N ASP A 238 -14.17 -33.36 -19.43
CA ASP A 238 -14.99 -32.52 -20.32
C ASP A 238 -14.71 -31.01 -20.44
N ASN A 239 -14.64 -30.50 -21.68
CA ASN A 239 -14.49 -29.08 -22.03
C ASN A 239 -15.43 -28.13 -21.28
N PHE A 240 -16.62 -28.59 -20.84
CA PHE A 240 -17.54 -27.83 -19.98
C PHE A 240 -16.94 -27.41 -18.62
N MET A 241 -16.01 -28.20 -18.06
CA MET A 241 -15.36 -27.93 -16.77
C MET A 241 -14.22 -26.89 -16.89
N SER A 242 -13.54 -26.82 -18.03
CA SER A 242 -12.45 -25.84 -18.28
C SER A 242 -12.96 -24.39 -18.36
N ASN A 243 -14.07 -24.15 -19.07
CA ASN A 243 -14.73 -22.84 -19.10
C ASN A 243 -15.28 -22.44 -17.71
N ASN A 244 -15.59 -23.44 -16.88
CA ASN A 244 -16.05 -23.22 -15.51
C ASN A 244 -14.92 -22.72 -14.59
N ILE A 245 -13.68 -23.24 -14.70
CA ILE A 245 -12.60 -22.76 -13.82
C ILE A 245 -12.13 -21.35 -14.19
N ASN A 246 -11.97 -21.05 -15.48
CA ASN A 246 -11.52 -19.73 -15.94
C ASN A 246 -12.53 -18.66 -15.54
N SER A 247 -13.82 -18.96 -15.70
CA SER A 247 -14.88 -18.08 -15.22
C SER A 247 -14.92 -17.96 -13.70
N LYS A 248 -14.68 -19.03 -12.93
CA LYS A 248 -14.55 -18.97 -11.46
C LYS A 248 -13.38 -18.10 -11.01
N ILE A 249 -12.19 -18.26 -11.60
CA ILE A 249 -11.01 -17.44 -11.33
C ILE A 249 -11.32 -15.97 -11.61
N TYR A 250 -11.88 -15.69 -12.80
CA TYR A 250 -12.27 -14.35 -13.18
C TYR A 250 -13.30 -13.75 -12.22
N GLN A 251 -14.38 -14.49 -11.91
CA GLN A 251 -15.41 -14.06 -10.96
C GLN A 251 -14.81 -13.77 -9.59
N ARG A 252 -13.87 -14.59 -9.11
CA ARG A 252 -13.20 -14.37 -7.82
C ARG A 252 -12.36 -13.09 -7.84
N LEU A 253 -11.56 -12.89 -8.87
CA LEU A 253 -10.76 -11.68 -9.04
C LEU A 253 -11.64 -10.43 -9.20
N PHE A 254 -12.78 -10.56 -9.90
CA PHE A 254 -13.74 -9.49 -10.07
C PHE A 254 -14.45 -9.12 -8.75
N GLN A 255 -14.81 -10.09 -7.92
CA GLN A 255 -15.32 -9.84 -6.57
C GLN A 255 -14.29 -9.06 -5.74
N ILE A 256 -13.02 -9.45 -5.78
CA ILE A 256 -11.93 -8.72 -5.10
C ILE A 256 -11.84 -7.29 -5.63
N LYS A 257 -11.89 -7.10 -6.96
CA LYS A 257 -11.92 -5.77 -7.57
C LYS A 257 -13.06 -4.92 -7.00
N GLN A 258 -14.28 -5.45 -6.92
CA GLN A 258 -15.44 -4.72 -6.39
C GLN A 258 -15.28 -4.30 -4.93
N LEU A 259 -14.52 -5.04 -4.12
CA LEU A 259 -14.30 -4.71 -2.71
C LEU A 259 -13.31 -3.53 -2.55
N CYS A 260 -12.37 -3.37 -3.48
CA CYS A 260 -11.23 -2.47 -3.34
C CYS A 260 -11.30 -1.22 -4.25
N PHE A 261 -11.79 -1.39 -5.48
CA PHE A 261 -11.61 -0.43 -6.57
C PHE A 261 -12.20 0.96 -6.29
N ASP A 262 -13.41 1.00 -5.73
CA ASP A 262 -14.09 2.26 -5.43
C ASP A 262 -13.67 2.86 -4.08
N VAL A 263 -12.74 2.21 -3.37
CA VAL A 263 -12.31 2.58 -2.01
C VAL A 263 -10.86 3.09 -2.02
N LEU A 264 -9.93 2.28 -2.53
CA LEU A 264 -8.50 2.57 -2.49
C LEU A 264 -8.08 3.61 -3.53
N PRO A 265 -6.99 4.36 -3.28
CA PRO A 265 -6.28 5.07 -4.34
C PRO A 265 -5.91 4.13 -5.50
N LEU A 266 -5.93 4.65 -6.73
CA LEU A 266 -5.75 3.85 -7.94
C LEU A 266 -4.44 3.04 -7.94
N ASP A 267 -3.34 3.64 -7.50
CA ASP A 267 -2.03 2.99 -7.45
C ASP A 267 -1.98 1.87 -6.41
N ILE A 268 -2.58 2.08 -5.23
CA ILE A 268 -2.65 1.05 -4.19
C ILE A 268 -3.56 -0.08 -4.66
N PHE A 269 -4.70 0.23 -5.26
CA PHE A 269 -5.58 -0.77 -5.89
C PHE A 269 -4.84 -1.62 -6.92
N GLN A 270 -4.06 -1.00 -7.81
CA GLN A 270 -3.28 -1.69 -8.83
C GLN A 270 -2.23 -2.60 -8.19
N GLN A 271 -1.53 -2.14 -7.14
CA GLN A 271 -0.58 -2.97 -6.40
C GLN A 271 -1.26 -4.18 -5.73
N VAL A 272 -2.41 -3.97 -5.09
CA VAL A 272 -3.21 -5.03 -4.46
C VAL A 272 -3.62 -6.08 -5.50
N MET A 273 -4.32 -5.67 -6.56
CA MET A 273 -4.78 -6.58 -7.60
C MET A 273 -3.62 -7.26 -8.33
N GLY A 274 -2.56 -6.50 -8.66
CA GLY A 274 -1.39 -7.04 -9.32
C GLY A 274 -0.67 -8.09 -8.50
N SER A 275 -0.55 -7.89 -7.18
CA SER A 275 0.04 -8.88 -6.27
C SER A 275 -0.79 -10.17 -6.18
N ILE A 276 -2.12 -10.07 -6.23
CA ILE A 276 -3.03 -11.23 -6.17
C ILE A 276 -2.97 -12.02 -7.47
N ILE A 277 -3.04 -11.33 -8.61
CA ILE A 277 -2.93 -11.96 -9.94
C ILE A 277 -1.53 -12.55 -10.15
N SER A 278 -0.49 -11.89 -9.64
CA SER A 278 0.88 -12.40 -9.74
C SER A 278 1.02 -13.77 -9.07
N ILE A 279 0.33 -14.01 -7.94
CA ILE A 279 0.36 -15.33 -7.27
C ILE A 279 -0.31 -16.42 -8.12
N LEU A 280 -1.41 -16.11 -8.81
CA LEU A 280 -2.04 -17.06 -9.73
C LEU A 280 -1.03 -17.54 -10.78
N PHE A 281 -0.36 -16.59 -11.44
CA PHE A 281 0.62 -16.90 -12.48
C PHE A 281 1.86 -17.58 -11.94
N GLU A 282 2.36 -17.16 -10.77
CA GLU A 282 3.49 -17.80 -10.10
C GLU A 282 3.21 -19.28 -9.84
N LYS A 283 2.05 -19.60 -9.26
CA LYS A 283 1.69 -20.98 -8.92
C LYS A 283 1.55 -21.86 -10.15
N ILE A 284 0.87 -21.36 -11.20
CA ILE A 284 0.74 -22.10 -12.45
C ILE A 284 2.12 -22.32 -13.10
N TYR A 285 2.95 -21.26 -13.16
CA TYR A 285 4.28 -21.32 -13.73
C TYR A 285 5.16 -22.35 -13.01
N GLN A 286 5.28 -22.24 -11.68
CA GLN A 286 6.11 -23.15 -10.88
C GLN A 286 5.68 -24.61 -11.06
N SER A 287 4.38 -24.87 -10.98
CA SER A 287 3.85 -26.22 -11.12
C SER A 287 4.06 -26.84 -12.49
N ILE A 288 4.07 -26.05 -13.58
CA ILE A 288 4.35 -26.55 -14.93
C ILE A 288 5.85 -26.81 -15.11
N VAL A 289 6.71 -25.90 -14.65
CA VAL A 289 8.18 -26.06 -14.73
C VAL A 289 8.66 -27.27 -13.92
N GLU A 290 7.98 -27.59 -12.82
CA GLU A 290 8.30 -28.73 -11.95
C GLU A 290 7.74 -30.08 -12.44
N MET A 291 6.95 -30.11 -13.54
CA MET A 291 6.47 -31.38 -14.08
C MET A 291 7.62 -32.20 -14.65
N GLU A 292 7.68 -33.49 -14.31
CA GLU A 292 8.71 -34.40 -14.81
C GLU A 292 8.53 -34.71 -16.30
N ASP A 293 7.29 -35.06 -16.69
CA ASP A 293 6.87 -35.34 -18.05
C ASP A 293 5.54 -34.63 -18.32
N ILE A 294 5.41 -34.02 -19.50
CA ILE A 294 4.16 -33.44 -20.02
C ILE A 294 3.76 -34.25 -21.25
N THR A 295 2.61 -34.89 -21.20
CA THR A 295 2.09 -35.67 -22.33
C THR A 295 1.67 -34.75 -23.48
N GLU A 296 1.59 -35.30 -24.70
CA GLU A 296 1.12 -34.56 -25.87
C GLU A 296 -0.27 -33.95 -25.65
N GLN A 297 -1.18 -34.69 -25.02
CA GLN A 297 -2.52 -34.20 -24.69
C GLN A 297 -2.49 -33.06 -23.66
N GLU A 298 -1.64 -33.15 -22.63
CA GLU A 298 -1.47 -32.07 -21.65
C GLU A 298 -0.88 -30.82 -22.29
N SER A 299 0.09 -30.98 -23.20
CA SER A 299 0.65 -29.87 -23.99
C SER A 299 -0.43 -29.17 -24.81
N ILE A 300 -1.25 -29.92 -25.55
CA ILE A 300 -2.37 -29.37 -26.33
C ILE A 300 -3.35 -28.63 -25.41
N ASN A 301 -3.70 -29.21 -24.25
CA ASN A 301 -4.58 -28.55 -23.28
C ASN A 301 -3.97 -27.24 -22.74
N MET A 302 -2.67 -27.21 -22.48
CA MET A 302 -1.95 -26.02 -22.03
C MET A 302 -1.91 -24.93 -23.11
N GLU A 303 -1.63 -25.30 -24.36
CA GLU A 303 -1.61 -24.40 -25.51
C GLU A 303 -2.94 -23.67 -25.69
N THR A 304 -4.07 -24.34 -25.46
CA THR A 304 -5.40 -23.74 -25.60
C THR A 304 -5.86 -23.00 -24.36
N THR A 305 -5.50 -23.47 -23.16
CA THR A 305 -6.15 -23.02 -21.91
C THR A 305 -5.38 -21.91 -21.21
N LEU A 306 -4.04 -21.92 -21.25
CA LEU A 306 -3.22 -20.88 -20.61
C LEU A 306 -3.47 -19.47 -21.18
N PRO A 307 -3.59 -19.28 -22.52
CA PRO A 307 -3.87 -17.95 -23.07
C PRO A 307 -5.18 -17.35 -22.57
N LEU A 308 -6.21 -18.18 -22.33
CA LEU A 308 -7.55 -17.72 -21.89
C LEU A 308 -7.52 -17.03 -20.52
N LEU A 309 -6.52 -17.32 -19.68
CA LEU A 309 -6.35 -16.62 -18.40
C LEU A 309 -5.89 -15.17 -18.56
N LEU A 310 -5.35 -14.79 -19.72
CA LEU A 310 -4.88 -13.43 -19.98
C LEU A 310 -6.01 -12.48 -20.42
N ASP A 311 -7.02 -12.98 -21.12
CA ASP A 311 -8.03 -12.18 -21.83
C ASP A 311 -8.71 -11.12 -20.94
N ASN A 312 -9.00 -11.49 -19.68
CA ASN A 312 -9.79 -10.66 -18.78
C ASN A 312 -8.98 -9.87 -17.74
N ILE A 313 -7.67 -10.15 -17.63
CA ILE A 313 -6.75 -9.44 -16.72
C ILE A 313 -6.68 -7.92 -16.99
N PRO A 314 -6.66 -7.44 -18.26
CA PRO A 314 -6.64 -6.01 -18.54
C PRO A 314 -7.83 -5.28 -17.90
N GLN A 315 -9.02 -5.85 -18.04
CA GLN A 315 -10.26 -5.31 -17.50
C GLN A 315 -10.29 -5.34 -15.96
N LEU A 316 -9.64 -6.31 -15.33
CA LEU A 316 -9.53 -6.37 -13.86
C LEU A 316 -8.66 -5.24 -13.30
N MET A 317 -7.66 -4.80 -14.05
CA MET A 317 -6.70 -3.79 -13.62
C MET A 317 -7.11 -2.35 -14.00
N SER A 318 -8.03 -2.19 -14.95
CA SER A 318 -8.46 -0.89 -15.43
C SER A 318 -9.50 -0.22 -14.53
N SER A 319 -9.43 1.11 -14.47
CA SER A 319 -10.42 1.97 -13.79
C SER A 319 -11.64 2.28 -14.64
N GLN A 320 -11.59 2.00 -15.94
CA GLN A 320 -12.67 2.23 -16.90
C GLN A 320 -12.87 1.00 -17.78
N ASN A 321 -14.12 0.73 -18.14
CA ASN A 321 -14.53 -0.30 -19.11
C ASN A 321 -14.29 0.14 -20.56
N ASN A 322 -13.21 0.88 -20.84
CA ASN A 322 -12.90 1.33 -22.20
C ASN A 322 -11.91 0.36 -22.84
N ASP A 323 -12.44 -0.57 -23.65
CA ASP A 323 -11.73 -1.72 -24.22
C ASP A 323 -10.53 -1.38 -25.11
N LEU A 324 -10.38 -0.13 -25.59
CA LEU A 324 -9.32 0.26 -26.54
C LEU A 324 -8.02 0.76 -25.88
N ILE A 325 -8.11 1.47 -24.74
CA ILE A 325 -6.91 2.00 -24.03
C ILE A 325 -6.25 0.90 -23.21
N VAL A 326 -7.07 -0.03 -22.72
CA VAL A 326 -6.67 -1.19 -21.92
C VAL A 326 -5.75 -2.14 -22.71
N PHE A 327 -5.97 -2.28 -24.02
CA PHE A 327 -5.13 -3.11 -24.90
C PHE A 327 -3.72 -2.51 -25.13
N VAL A 328 -3.62 -1.18 -25.25
CA VAL A 328 -2.33 -0.47 -25.45
C VAL A 328 -1.50 -0.45 -24.16
N ILE A 329 -2.14 -0.40 -22.99
CA ILE A 329 -1.45 -0.42 -21.68
C ILE A 329 -0.90 -1.81 -21.33
N PHE A 330 -1.47 -2.89 -21.87
CA PHE A 330 -1.11 -4.26 -21.52
C PHE A 330 0.34 -4.63 -21.83
N TYR A 331 0.96 -3.93 -22.80
CA TYR A 331 2.37 -4.08 -23.18
C TYR A 331 3.24 -2.90 -22.72
N THR A 332 2.79 -2.11 -21.76
CA THR A 332 3.64 -1.09 -21.13
C THR A 332 4.45 -1.71 -20.00
N GLN A 333 5.70 -1.28 -19.82
CA GLN A 333 6.58 -1.75 -18.73
C GLN A 333 5.92 -1.63 -17.34
N GLN A 334 5.05 -0.62 -17.15
CA GLN A 334 4.36 -0.40 -15.88
C GLN A 334 3.41 -1.53 -15.50
N PHE A 335 2.81 -2.22 -16.49
CA PHE A 335 1.92 -3.34 -16.24
C PHE A 335 2.68 -4.58 -15.76
N TYR A 336 3.78 -4.91 -16.42
CA TYR A 336 4.71 -5.96 -16.00
C TYR A 336 5.34 -5.66 -14.63
N ALA A 337 5.61 -4.40 -14.32
CA ALA A 337 6.09 -4.01 -12.99
C ALA A 337 5.04 -4.23 -11.89
N THR A 338 3.75 -4.12 -12.23
CA THR A 338 2.63 -4.27 -11.29
C THR A 338 2.29 -5.76 -11.06
N ILE A 339 2.33 -6.57 -12.12
CA ILE A 339 2.09 -8.02 -12.07
C ILE A 339 3.41 -8.76 -12.31
N LYS A 340 4.19 -8.94 -11.24
CA LYS A 340 5.59 -9.41 -11.31
C LYS A 340 5.79 -10.71 -12.12
N PHE A 341 4.87 -11.67 -12.03
CA PHE A 341 4.98 -12.95 -12.76
C PHE A 341 4.37 -12.98 -14.16
N LEU A 342 3.72 -11.89 -14.62
CA LEU A 342 3.03 -11.88 -15.90
C LEU A 342 3.98 -12.15 -17.08
N LYS A 343 5.16 -11.53 -17.10
CA LYS A 343 6.10 -11.70 -18.21
C LYS A 343 6.58 -13.15 -18.33
N ARG A 344 6.93 -13.78 -17.20
CA ARG A 344 7.28 -15.21 -17.13
C ARG A 344 6.16 -16.10 -17.60
N TYR A 345 4.92 -15.79 -17.22
CA TYR A 345 3.74 -16.56 -17.65
C TYR A 345 3.49 -16.46 -19.16
N VAL A 346 3.60 -15.25 -19.74
CA VAL A 346 3.50 -15.05 -21.19
C VAL A 346 4.61 -15.80 -21.94
N LEU A 347 5.83 -15.75 -21.43
CA LEU A 347 6.95 -16.50 -22.00
C LEU A 347 6.76 -18.01 -21.89
N LEU A 348 6.20 -18.51 -20.79
CA LEU A 348 5.84 -19.92 -20.62
C LEU A 348 4.86 -20.38 -21.70
N ILE A 349 3.78 -19.61 -21.95
CA ILE A 349 2.83 -19.90 -23.03
C ILE A 349 3.56 -20.01 -24.37
N LYS A 350 4.44 -19.05 -24.66
CA LYS A 350 5.21 -19.04 -25.91
C LYS A 350 6.11 -20.27 -26.01
N ILE A 351 6.77 -20.68 -24.92
CA ILE A 351 7.64 -21.85 -24.88
C ILE A 351 6.85 -23.14 -25.14
N ILE A 352 5.70 -23.32 -24.49
CA ILE A 352 4.84 -24.49 -24.67
C ILE A 352 4.38 -24.60 -26.13
N GLN A 353 4.05 -23.47 -26.77
CA GLN A 353 3.63 -23.39 -28.17
C GLN A 353 4.79 -23.48 -29.19
N SER A 354 6.04 -23.54 -28.73
CA SER A 354 7.23 -23.49 -29.59
C SER A 354 7.84 -24.86 -29.81
N THR A 355 8.41 -25.05 -30.99
CA THR A 355 9.31 -26.19 -31.25
C THR A 355 10.61 -26.05 -30.48
N MET A 356 11.32 -27.17 -30.29
CA MET A 356 12.64 -27.17 -29.63
C MET A 356 13.65 -26.20 -30.28
N GLN A 357 13.63 -26.08 -31.62
CA GLN A 357 14.53 -25.16 -32.33
C GLN A 357 14.18 -23.70 -32.07
N GLU A 358 12.89 -23.37 -32.01
CA GLU A 358 12.44 -22.01 -31.66
C GLU A 358 12.79 -21.65 -30.22
N ILE A 359 12.66 -22.57 -29.28
CA ILE A 359 13.07 -22.36 -27.87
C ILE A 359 14.58 -22.06 -27.80
N ILE A 360 15.41 -22.82 -28.50
CA ILE A 360 16.86 -22.56 -28.57
C ILE A 360 17.11 -21.17 -29.17
N ASN A 361 16.48 -20.84 -30.31
CA ASN A 361 16.67 -19.55 -30.96
C ASN A 361 16.21 -18.38 -30.07
N MET A 362 15.12 -18.53 -29.33
CA MET A 362 14.66 -17.56 -28.34
C MET A 362 15.70 -17.34 -27.24
N TRP A 363 16.28 -18.44 -26.72
CA TRP A 363 17.32 -18.37 -25.70
C TRP A 363 18.61 -17.75 -26.24
N GLU A 364 19.13 -18.20 -27.38
CA GLU A 364 20.42 -17.75 -27.91
C GLU A 364 20.42 -16.26 -28.24
N ASN A 365 19.32 -15.76 -28.81
CA ASN A 365 19.16 -14.37 -29.23
C ASN A 365 18.53 -13.47 -28.15
N ASP A 366 18.24 -14.01 -26.95
CA ASP A 366 17.55 -13.30 -25.87
C ASP A 366 16.24 -12.61 -26.32
N GLN A 367 15.46 -13.30 -27.15
CA GLN A 367 14.20 -12.74 -27.65
C GLN A 367 13.22 -12.50 -26.49
N ASN A 368 12.60 -11.31 -26.46
CA ASN A 368 11.65 -10.91 -25.40
C ASN A 368 12.26 -10.94 -23.98
N ASP A 369 13.58 -10.73 -23.87
CA ASP A 369 14.38 -10.74 -22.64
C ASP A 369 14.30 -12.04 -21.84
N VAL A 370 14.12 -13.19 -22.52
CA VAL A 370 13.95 -14.52 -21.90
C VAL A 370 15.06 -14.84 -20.90
N LYS A 371 16.31 -14.47 -21.16
CA LYS A 371 17.42 -14.76 -20.24
C LYS A 371 17.34 -13.98 -18.94
N SER A 372 16.78 -12.77 -18.98
CA SER A 372 16.61 -11.94 -17.78
C SER A 372 15.41 -12.37 -16.93
N GLU A 373 14.38 -12.93 -17.59
CA GLU A 373 13.12 -13.28 -16.94
C GLU A 373 13.09 -14.72 -16.45
N ILE A 374 13.55 -15.67 -17.27
CA ILE A 374 13.47 -17.11 -17.00
C ILE A 374 14.86 -17.66 -16.69
N PRO A 375 15.06 -18.31 -15.53
CA PRO A 375 16.33 -18.93 -15.22
C PRO A 375 16.59 -20.13 -16.15
N SER A 376 17.86 -20.37 -16.48
CA SER A 376 18.24 -21.45 -17.41
C SER A 376 17.79 -22.83 -16.94
N THR A 377 17.71 -23.04 -15.62
CA THR A 377 17.20 -24.28 -15.01
C THR A 377 15.76 -24.58 -15.42
N ASP A 378 14.91 -23.55 -15.48
CA ASP A 378 13.49 -23.72 -15.80
C ASP A 378 13.32 -24.08 -17.27
N ILE A 379 14.08 -23.44 -18.17
CA ILE A 379 14.11 -23.81 -19.60
C ILE A 379 14.56 -25.25 -19.79
N ILE A 380 15.59 -25.69 -19.06
CA ILE A 380 16.09 -27.06 -19.14
C ILE A 380 15.03 -28.06 -18.66
N ASN A 381 14.31 -27.73 -17.57
CA ASN A 381 13.24 -28.58 -17.06
C ASN A 381 12.07 -28.66 -18.06
N LEU A 382 11.64 -27.53 -18.64
CA LEU A 382 10.62 -27.50 -19.68
C LEU A 382 11.04 -28.29 -20.92
N LEU A 383 12.30 -28.20 -21.36
CA LEU A 383 12.80 -29.01 -22.47
C LEU A 383 12.75 -30.51 -22.16
N ARG A 384 13.00 -30.89 -20.90
CA ARG A 384 12.93 -32.30 -20.45
C ARG A 384 11.50 -32.81 -20.41
N SER A 385 10.57 -31.99 -19.93
CA SER A 385 9.18 -32.39 -19.73
C SER A 385 8.37 -32.36 -21.03
N LEU A 386 8.62 -31.42 -21.94
CA LEU A 386 7.89 -31.28 -23.20
C LEU A 386 8.38 -32.22 -24.32
N PHE A 387 9.67 -32.57 -24.33
CA PHE A 387 10.27 -33.33 -25.43
C PHE A 387 10.83 -34.68 -24.98
N GLN A 388 10.60 -35.71 -25.79
CA GLN A 388 11.14 -37.05 -25.56
C GLN A 388 12.66 -37.07 -25.45
N ASN A 389 13.19 -38.06 -24.71
CA ASN A 389 14.63 -38.25 -24.53
C ASN A 389 15.32 -38.67 -25.83
N THR A 390 15.82 -37.67 -26.57
CA THR A 390 16.51 -37.84 -27.85
C THR A 390 17.87 -37.14 -27.84
N LYS A 391 18.73 -37.49 -28.79
CA LYS A 391 20.02 -36.77 -28.99
C LYS A 391 19.80 -35.28 -29.23
N LEU A 392 18.77 -34.93 -30.02
CA LEU A 392 18.40 -33.54 -30.31
C LEU A 392 18.08 -32.76 -29.03
N ARG A 393 17.31 -33.36 -28.09
CA ARG A 393 17.01 -32.74 -26.79
C ARG A 393 18.28 -32.52 -25.96
N SER A 394 19.17 -33.51 -25.91
CA SER A 394 20.45 -33.38 -25.19
C SER A 394 21.32 -32.27 -25.76
N ASP A 395 21.40 -32.17 -27.08
CA ASP A 395 22.13 -31.09 -27.77
C ASP A 395 21.52 -29.72 -27.49
N ALA A 396 20.18 -29.61 -27.49
CA ALA A 396 19.47 -28.39 -27.12
C ALA A 396 19.82 -27.94 -25.69
N ILE A 397 19.72 -28.85 -24.71
CA ILE A 397 20.05 -28.56 -23.32
C ILE A 397 21.51 -28.10 -23.18
N ASN A 398 22.44 -28.75 -23.88
CA ASN A 398 23.86 -28.35 -23.87
C ASN A 398 24.07 -26.93 -24.40
N ARG A 399 23.31 -26.51 -25.42
CA ARG A 399 23.35 -25.12 -25.94
C ARG A 399 22.81 -24.11 -24.94
N ILE A 400 21.72 -24.43 -24.23
CA ILE A 400 21.19 -23.57 -23.16
C ILE A 400 22.25 -23.35 -22.08
N VAL A 401 22.88 -24.45 -21.62
CA VAL A 401 23.90 -24.41 -20.56
C VAL A 401 25.16 -23.66 -20.98
N SER A 402 25.61 -23.81 -22.23
CA SER A 402 26.82 -23.12 -22.71
C SER A 402 26.60 -21.60 -22.84
N ASN A 403 25.40 -21.19 -23.25
CA ASN A 403 25.03 -19.79 -23.41
C ASN A 403 24.52 -19.12 -22.13
N SER A 404 24.34 -19.86 -21.03
CA SER A 404 24.02 -19.32 -19.70
C SER A 404 25.24 -19.06 -18.82
N ARG A 405 26.44 -19.48 -19.24
CA ARG A 405 27.72 -19.29 -18.53
C ARG A 405 28.53 -18.10 -19.05
N LYS A 406 28.02 -17.40 -20.05
CA LYS A 406 28.53 -16.14 -20.57
C LYS A 406 27.66 -15.02 -20.04
#